data_AF-A0A6Y4ZZ58-F1
#
_entry.id   AF-A0A6Y4ZZ58-F1
#
_cell.length_a   1.000
_cell.length_b   1.000
_cell.length_c   1.000
_cell.angle_alpha   90.00
_cell.angle_beta   90.00
_cell.angle_gamma   90.00
#
_symmetry.space_group_name_H-M   'P 1'
#
loop_
_entity.id
_entity.type
_entity.pdbx_description
1 polymer ?
#
loop_
_entity_poly.entity_id
_entity_poly.type
_entity_poly.pdbx_seq_one_letter_code
_entity_poly.pdbx_strand_id
1 'polypeptide(L)'
;MSAGTLTLTNNTDAVTGSGTAFTAELAAGDFIVVTVGGIPYTLPVKAVNNNTSLTLVSVYTGPTQSGAAWSAVPRVALNMVTAALVAQSAEALRGLNYDKQNWQSIFSGTGNITVKLPDGSAWNGPAWNGIT
;
A
#
# COMPACT_ATOMS: atom_id res chain seq x y z
N MET A 1 -8.98 -14.69 -0.88
CA MET A 1 -8.97 -15.51 -2.11
C MET A 1 -10.15 -15.07 -2.95
N SER A 2 -9.92 -14.73 -4.21
CA SER A 2 -10.97 -14.33 -5.14
C SER A 2 -11.86 -15.52 -5.51
N ALA A 3 -13.07 -15.25 -6.01
CA ALA A 3 -13.98 -16.30 -6.45
C ALA A 3 -13.49 -16.97 -7.74
N GLY A 4 -13.89 -18.24 -7.93
CA GLY A 4 -13.51 -19.01 -9.10
C GLY A 4 -12.05 -19.47 -9.11
N THR A 5 -11.62 -20.00 -10.25
CA THR A 5 -10.28 -20.56 -10.44
C THR A 5 -9.66 -20.15 -11.76
N LEU A 6 -8.34 -20.19 -11.84
CA LEU A 6 -7.58 -19.85 -13.03
C LEU A 6 -6.98 -21.09 -13.71
N THR A 7 -6.90 -21.01 -15.03
CA THR A 7 -6.06 -21.88 -15.85
C THR A 7 -4.93 -21.04 -16.43
N LEU A 8 -3.71 -21.46 -16.12
CA LEU A 8 -2.46 -20.86 -16.54
C LEU A 8 -1.74 -21.86 -17.43
N THR A 9 -1.27 -21.40 -18.59
CA THR A 9 -0.53 -22.25 -19.53
C THR A 9 0.89 -21.73 -19.65
N ASN A 10 1.86 -22.64 -19.48
CA ASN A 10 3.27 -22.30 -19.58
C ASN A 10 3.58 -21.64 -20.93
N ASN A 11 4.43 -20.62 -20.89
CA ASN A 11 4.90 -19.87 -22.04
C ASN A 11 3.78 -19.13 -22.83
N THR A 12 2.68 -18.79 -22.15
CA THR A 12 1.60 -17.96 -22.71
C THR A 12 1.30 -16.79 -21.78
N ASP A 13 0.74 -15.70 -22.32
CA ASP A 13 0.27 -14.55 -21.55
C ASP A 13 -1.25 -14.58 -21.30
N ALA A 14 -1.97 -15.53 -21.90
CA ALA A 14 -3.40 -15.69 -21.74
C ALA A 14 -3.73 -16.41 -20.43
N VAL A 15 -4.66 -15.84 -19.67
CA VAL A 15 -5.23 -16.47 -18.48
C VAL A 15 -6.72 -16.66 -18.71
N THR A 16 -7.20 -17.87 -18.42
CA THR A 16 -8.63 -18.18 -18.46
C THR A 16 -9.14 -18.44 -17.06
N GLY A 17 -10.32 -17.90 -16.76
CA GLY A 17 -11.00 -18.05 -15.48
C GLY A 17 -12.23 -18.93 -15.61
N SER A 18 -12.58 -19.62 -14.52
CA SER A 18 -13.84 -20.34 -14.37
C SER A 18 -14.52 -19.85 -13.10
N GLY A 19 -15.77 -19.38 -13.20
CA GLY A 19 -16.49 -18.76 -12.08
C GLY A 19 -15.89 -17.43 -11.59
N THR A 20 -15.07 -16.78 -12.42
CA THR A 20 -14.43 -15.49 -12.12
C THR A 20 -15.28 -14.32 -12.58
N ALA A 21 -15.03 -13.14 -12.01
CA ALA A 21 -15.65 -11.87 -12.41
C ALA A 21 -14.58 -10.79 -12.66
N PHE A 22 -13.63 -11.03 -13.57
CA PHE A 22 -12.46 -10.16 -13.73
C PHE A 22 -12.78 -8.69 -13.96
N THR A 23 -13.85 -8.35 -14.70
CA THR A 23 -14.17 -6.94 -14.97
C THR A 23 -14.64 -6.17 -13.74
N ALA A 24 -15.09 -6.87 -12.68
CA ALA A 24 -15.49 -6.29 -11.41
C ALA A 24 -14.33 -6.25 -10.40
N GLU A 25 -13.37 -7.16 -10.50
CA GLU A 25 -12.30 -7.35 -9.51
C GLU A 25 -10.95 -6.76 -9.93
N LEU A 26 -10.71 -6.55 -11.23
CA LEU A 26 -9.42 -6.20 -11.78
C LEU A 26 -9.52 -5.11 -12.84
N ALA A 27 -8.48 -4.29 -12.91
CA ALA A 27 -8.17 -3.43 -14.04
C ALA A 27 -6.78 -3.78 -14.62
N ALA A 28 -6.50 -3.30 -15.82
CA ALA A 28 -5.13 -3.31 -16.36
C ALA A 28 -4.16 -2.68 -15.34
N GLY A 29 -2.97 -3.22 -15.18
CA GLY A 29 -1.96 -2.76 -14.21
C GLY A 29 -2.13 -3.27 -12.78
N ASP A 30 -3.22 -3.96 -12.46
CA ASP A 30 -3.34 -4.72 -11.22
C ASP A 30 -2.52 -6.03 -11.31
N PHE A 31 -2.44 -6.76 -10.21
CA PHE A 31 -1.76 -8.04 -10.14
C PHE A 31 -2.71 -9.16 -9.73
N ILE A 32 -2.44 -10.36 -10.20
CA ILE A 32 -3.02 -11.60 -9.65
C ILE A 32 -1.93 -12.39 -8.96
N VAL A 33 -2.25 -12.99 -7.81
CA VAL A 33 -1.35 -13.90 -7.09
C VAL A 33 -1.93 -15.29 -7.10
N VAL A 34 -1.13 -16.27 -7.50
CA VAL A 34 -1.46 -17.69 -7.57
C VAL A 34 -0.34 -18.52 -6.97
N THR A 35 -0.66 -19.67 -6.39
CA THR A 35 0.36 -20.65 -5.95
C THR A 35 0.22 -21.90 -6.80
N VAL A 36 1.28 -22.24 -7.53
CA VAL A 36 1.33 -23.43 -8.40
C VAL A 36 2.53 -24.27 -7.99
N GLY A 37 2.31 -25.55 -7.66
CA GLY A 37 3.37 -26.44 -7.19
C GLY A 37 4.05 -25.96 -5.89
N GLY A 38 3.34 -25.22 -5.04
CA GLY A 38 3.90 -24.63 -3.81
C GLY A 38 4.69 -23.33 -3.99
N ILE A 39 4.85 -22.86 -5.23
CA ILE A 39 5.56 -21.60 -5.54
C ILE A 39 4.54 -20.49 -5.82
N PRO A 40 4.62 -19.34 -5.13
CA PRO A 40 3.78 -18.19 -5.42
C PRO A 40 4.26 -17.45 -6.67
N TYR A 41 3.33 -17.06 -7.53
CA TYR A 41 3.55 -16.23 -8.70
C TYR A 41 2.73 -14.95 -8.59
N THR A 42 3.39 -13.81 -8.73
CA THR A 42 2.75 -12.49 -8.83
C THR A 42 2.75 -12.06 -10.28
N LEU A 43 1.58 -12.07 -10.91
CA LEU A 43 1.44 -11.90 -12.36
C LEU A 43 0.76 -10.55 -12.66
N PRO A 44 1.44 -9.61 -13.33
CA PRO A 44 0.87 -8.33 -13.70
C PRO A 44 -0.15 -8.48 -14.83
N VAL A 45 -1.33 -7.89 -14.66
CA VAL A 45 -2.42 -7.88 -15.65
C VAL A 45 -2.15 -6.77 -16.67
N LYS A 46 -2.06 -7.14 -17.95
CA LYS A 46 -1.95 -6.20 -19.08
C LYS A 46 -3.31 -5.67 -19.49
N ALA A 47 -4.30 -6.55 -19.66
CA ALA A 47 -5.67 -6.18 -19.96
C ALA A 47 -6.65 -7.23 -19.45
N VAL A 48 -7.85 -6.78 -19.05
CA VAL A 48 -8.99 -7.64 -18.77
C VAL A 48 -9.86 -7.68 -20.02
N ASN A 49 -9.98 -8.86 -20.62
CA ASN A 49 -10.67 -9.03 -21.90
C ASN A 49 -12.18 -9.21 -21.67
N ASN A 50 -12.56 -9.97 -20.64
CA ASN A 50 -13.92 -10.17 -20.15
C ASN A 50 -13.88 -10.82 -18.75
N ASN A 51 -15.03 -11.24 -18.21
CA ASN A 51 -15.13 -11.81 -16.86
C ASN A 51 -14.30 -13.08 -16.63
N THR A 52 -13.94 -13.81 -17.69
CA THR A 52 -13.26 -15.10 -17.64
C THR A 52 -11.99 -15.15 -18.48
N SER A 53 -11.51 -14.01 -18.97
CA SER A 53 -10.29 -13.93 -19.77
C SER A 53 -9.55 -12.63 -19.52
N LEU A 54 -8.24 -12.74 -19.30
CA LEU A 54 -7.33 -11.61 -19.19
C LEU A 54 -5.99 -11.96 -19.85
N THR A 55 -5.19 -10.93 -20.09
CA THR A 55 -3.83 -11.04 -20.63
C THR A 55 -2.81 -10.50 -19.62
N LEU A 56 -1.66 -11.15 -19.51
CA LEU A 56 -0.55 -10.75 -18.65
C LEU A 56 0.41 -9.83 -19.39
N VAL A 57 1.22 -9.07 -18.64
CA VAL A 57 2.27 -8.22 -19.23
C VAL A 57 3.41 -9.07 -19.79
N SER A 58 3.75 -10.15 -19.10
CA SER A 58 4.78 -11.12 -19.49
C SER A 58 4.18 -12.53 -19.54
N VAL A 59 4.74 -13.38 -20.39
CA VAL A 59 4.37 -14.79 -20.44
C VAL A 59 4.54 -15.46 -19.08
N TYR A 60 3.62 -16.35 -18.75
CA TYR A 60 3.67 -17.16 -17.54
C TYR A 60 4.75 -18.24 -17.67
N THR A 61 5.74 -18.21 -16.78
CA THR A 61 6.90 -19.12 -16.81
C THR A 61 6.77 -20.33 -15.88
N GLY A 62 5.68 -20.41 -15.10
CA GLY A 62 5.42 -21.54 -14.20
C GLY A 62 4.78 -22.75 -14.89
N PRO A 63 4.55 -23.84 -14.16
CA PRO A 63 3.93 -25.06 -14.69
C PRO A 63 2.49 -24.81 -15.16
N THR A 64 2.09 -25.43 -16.27
CA THR A 64 0.68 -25.40 -16.71
C THR A 64 -0.21 -26.01 -15.62
N GLN A 65 -1.21 -25.25 -15.17
CA GLN A 65 -2.12 -25.64 -14.11
C GLN A 65 -3.52 -25.13 -14.40
N SER A 66 -4.51 -26.00 -14.24
CA SER A 66 -5.94 -25.66 -14.26
C SER A 66 -6.49 -25.69 -12.83
N GLY A 67 -7.54 -24.91 -12.57
CA GLY A 67 -8.19 -24.89 -11.25
C GLY A 67 -7.38 -24.20 -10.16
N ALA A 68 -6.43 -23.33 -10.53
CA ALA A 68 -5.60 -22.63 -9.56
C ALA A 68 -6.42 -21.61 -8.77
N ALA A 69 -6.32 -21.68 -7.44
CA ALA A 69 -6.80 -20.63 -6.57
C ALA A 69 -5.99 -19.34 -6.77
N TRP A 70 -6.65 -18.20 -6.62
CA TRP A 70 -6.05 -16.90 -6.95
C TRP A 70 -6.54 -15.78 -6.03
N SER A 71 -5.84 -14.66 -6.04
CA SER A 71 -6.27 -13.42 -5.39
C SER A 71 -5.95 -12.22 -6.27
N ALA A 72 -6.92 -11.32 -6.43
CA ALA A 72 -6.71 -10.01 -7.00
C ALA A 72 -5.91 -9.11 -6.04
N VAL A 73 -4.93 -8.37 -6.57
CA VAL A 73 -4.16 -7.36 -5.85
C VAL A 73 -4.29 -6.04 -6.62
N PRO A 74 -5.21 -5.16 -6.20
CA PRO A 74 -5.39 -3.86 -6.83
C PRO A 74 -4.12 -3.01 -6.73
N ARG A 75 -3.75 -2.30 -7.79
CA ARG A 75 -2.60 -1.39 -7.76
C ARG A 75 -2.72 -0.32 -6.68
N VAL A 76 -3.97 0.08 -6.36
CA VAL A 76 -4.25 1.11 -5.35
C VAL A 76 -3.84 0.61 -3.98
N ALA A 77 -4.00 -0.69 -3.68
CA ALA A 77 -3.53 -1.26 -2.42
C ALA A 77 -2.00 -1.15 -2.26
N LEU A 78 -1.24 -1.38 -3.33
CA LEU A 78 0.22 -1.20 -3.31
C LEU A 78 0.61 0.28 -3.17
N ASN A 79 -0.05 1.18 -3.90
CA ASN A 79 0.20 2.62 -3.82
C ASN A 79 -0.20 3.21 -2.46
N MET A 80 -1.24 2.68 -1.82
CA MET A 80 -1.69 3.12 -0.49
C MET A 80 -0.64 2.84 0.58
N VAL A 81 0.11 1.72 0.48
CA VAL A 81 1.20 1.44 1.44
C VAL A 81 2.31 2.48 1.31
N THR A 82 2.72 2.82 0.09
CA THR A 82 3.71 3.89 -0.13
C THR A 82 3.18 5.24 0.35
N ALA A 83 1.93 5.57 0.06
CA ALA A 83 1.31 6.82 0.50
C ALA A 83 1.19 6.92 2.03
N ALA A 84 0.82 5.82 2.71
CA ALA A 84 0.75 5.75 4.16
C ALA A 84 2.13 5.93 4.80
N LEU A 85 3.17 5.30 4.23
CA LEU A 85 4.54 5.48 4.70
C LEU A 85 5.03 6.94 4.50
N VAL A 86 4.68 7.56 3.38
CA VAL A 86 4.98 8.98 3.13
C VAL A 86 4.24 9.89 4.12
N ALA A 87 2.96 9.61 4.40
CA ALA A 87 2.20 10.37 5.39
C ALA A 87 2.81 10.22 6.79
N GLN A 88 3.12 9.01 7.22
CA GLN A 88 3.71 8.73 8.53
C GLN A 88 5.10 9.37 8.69
N SER A 89 5.93 9.33 7.65
CA SER A 89 7.24 9.99 7.67
C SER A 89 7.12 11.52 7.68
N ALA A 90 6.16 12.10 6.95
CA ALA A 90 5.88 13.53 6.99
C ALA A 90 5.35 13.97 8.38
N GLU A 91 4.49 13.17 9.01
CA GLU A 91 4.02 13.42 10.38
C GLU A 91 5.17 13.36 11.40
N ALA A 92 6.03 12.34 11.31
CA ALA A 92 7.20 12.21 12.16
C ALA A 92 8.15 13.42 12.02
N LEU A 93 8.45 13.82 10.77
CA LEU A 93 9.28 15.00 10.50
C LEU A 93 8.66 16.29 11.04
N ARG A 94 7.34 16.43 10.94
CA ARG A 94 6.60 17.57 11.49
C ARG A 94 6.69 17.60 13.02
N GLY A 95 6.52 16.46 13.68
CA GLY A 95 6.70 16.31 15.14
C GLY A 95 8.11 16.73 15.58
N LEU A 96 9.16 16.25 14.90
CA LEU A 96 10.54 16.64 15.18
C LEU A 96 10.82 18.13 14.97
N ASN A 97 10.08 18.80 14.09
CA ASN A 97 10.18 20.25 13.92
C ASN A 97 9.44 21.01 15.03
N TYR A 98 8.29 20.51 15.50
CA TYR A 98 7.62 21.05 16.67
C TYR A 98 8.51 20.94 17.90
N ASP A 99 9.14 19.79 18.14
CA ASP A 99 10.08 19.64 19.26
C ASP A 99 11.22 20.65 19.20
N LYS A 100 11.85 20.87 18.03
CA LYS A 100 12.90 21.90 17.90
C LYS A 100 12.38 23.30 18.26
N GLN A 101 11.21 23.68 17.77
CA GLN A 101 10.60 24.98 18.05
C GLN A 101 10.19 25.12 19.53
N ASN A 102 9.63 24.06 20.11
CA ASN A 102 9.25 23.97 21.51
C ASN A 102 10.49 24.13 22.40
N TRP A 103 11.56 23.37 22.12
CA TRP A 103 12.82 23.46 22.85
C TRP A 103 13.42 24.87 22.78
N GLN A 104 13.45 25.47 21.57
CA GLN A 104 13.90 26.86 21.44
C GLN A 104 13.08 27.80 22.33
N SER A 105 11.75 27.65 22.32
CA SER A 105 10.85 28.47 23.13
C SER A 105 11.03 28.26 24.63
N ILE A 106 11.27 27.02 25.07
CA ILE A 106 11.53 26.68 26.48
C ILE A 106 12.84 27.29 26.97
N PHE A 107 13.92 27.18 26.18
CA PHE A 107 15.25 27.63 26.59
C PHE A 107 15.45 29.15 26.50
N SER A 108 14.84 29.83 25.53
CA SER A 108 15.04 31.27 25.31
C SER A 108 13.84 32.15 25.61
N GLY A 109 12.65 31.58 25.82
CA GLY A 109 11.45 32.34 26.14
C GLY A 109 11.50 33.01 27.50
N THR A 110 10.64 34.02 27.69
CA THR A 110 10.37 34.66 28.98
C THR A 110 8.87 34.60 29.25
N GLY A 111 8.45 34.38 30.49
CA GLY A 111 7.05 34.15 30.83
C GLY A 111 6.50 32.82 30.29
N ASN A 112 5.20 32.75 30.01
CA ASN A 112 4.57 31.53 29.49
C ASN A 112 4.75 31.38 27.97
N ILE A 113 5.06 30.16 27.53
CA ILE A 113 5.16 29.74 26.14
C ILE A 113 4.11 28.67 25.83
N THR A 114 3.83 28.50 24.54
CA THR A 114 2.97 27.43 24.02
C THR A 114 3.84 26.34 23.41
N VAL A 115 3.76 25.13 23.96
CA VAL A 115 4.34 23.91 23.40
C VAL A 115 3.30 23.25 22.50
N LYS A 116 3.68 22.95 21.26
CA LYS A 116 2.84 22.20 20.33
C LYS A 116 3.17 20.71 20.41
N LEU A 117 2.19 19.88 20.75
CA LEU A 117 2.38 18.44 20.91
C LEU A 117 2.21 17.68 19.58
N PRO A 118 2.79 16.48 19.44
CA PRO A 118 2.71 15.68 18.22
C PRO A 118 1.28 15.30 17.79
N ASP A 119 0.36 15.21 18.74
CA ASP A 119 -1.07 14.95 18.49
C ASP A 119 -1.85 16.19 18.01
N GLY A 120 -1.17 17.32 17.82
CA GLY A 120 -1.75 18.60 17.41
C GLY A 120 -2.34 19.43 18.54
N SER A 121 -2.39 18.89 19.76
CA SER A 121 -2.80 19.65 20.94
C SER A 121 -1.69 20.63 21.37
N ALA A 122 -2.04 21.52 22.28
CA ALA A 122 -1.12 22.53 22.80
C ALA A 122 -1.11 22.50 24.32
N TRP A 123 0.08 22.69 24.89
CA TRP A 123 0.27 22.92 26.31
C TRP A 123 0.83 24.33 26.53
N ASN A 124 0.38 25.02 27.57
CA ASN A 124 0.89 26.33 27.95
C ASN A 124 1.54 26.26 29.32
N GLY A 125 2.73 26.83 29.45
CA GLY A 125 3.39 26.98 30.75
C GLY A 125 4.68 27.78 30.66
N PRO A 126 5.39 27.97 31.78
CA PRO A 126 6.53 28.87 31.83
C PRO A 126 7.70 28.36 30.97
N ALA A 127 8.32 29.26 30.23
CA ALA A 127 9.69 29.08 29.78
C ALA A 127 10.63 29.04 30.99
N TRP A 128 11.77 28.36 30.87
CA TRP A 128 12.65 28.14 32.02
C TRP A 128 13.26 29.43 32.57
N ASN A 129 13.53 30.43 31.72
CA ASN A 129 13.99 31.74 32.19
C ASN A 129 12.88 32.56 32.88
N GLY A 130 11.62 32.13 32.80
CA GLY A 130 10.49 32.77 33.47
C GLY A 130 10.13 32.15 34.82
N ILE A 131 10.87 31.13 35.28
CA ILE A 131 10.67 30.51 36.60
C ILE A 131 11.50 31.30 37.63
N THR A 132 10.83 31.89 38.63
CA THR A 132 11.42 32.64 39.75
C THR A 132 11.03 32.03 41.08
#